data_AF-A0A9W6T9Z9-F1
#
_entry.id   AF-A0A9W6T9Z9-F1
#
_cell.length_a   1.000
_cell.length_b   1.000
_cell.length_c   1.000
_cell.angle_alpha   90.00
_cell.angle_beta   90.00
_cell.angle_gamma   90.00
#
_symmetry.space_group_name_H-M   'P 1'
#
loop_
_entity.id
_entity.type
_entity.pdbx_description
1 polymer ?
#
loop_
_entity_poly.entity_id
_entity_poly.type
_entity_poly.pdbx_seq_one_letter_code
_entity_poly.pdbx_strand_id
1 'polypeptide(L)'
;MMSNVEFGINSVEFGINSVEFGINSVEFGINTVEFEVNTVGFGMMNTVEFGLNTVEFGINTVEFGMNTVEFGVNTVEFGMMNTVEFGINTVWSIQISY
;
A
#
# COMPACT_ATOMS: atom_id res chain seq x y z
N MET A 1 -2.13 -20.86 -4.48
CA MET A 1 -3.22 -20.20 -3.73
C MET A 1 -3.53 -18.97 -4.53
N MET A 2 -4.72 -18.91 -5.15
CA MET A 2 -4.90 -17.99 -6.30
C MET A 2 -5.56 -16.65 -5.90
N SER A 3 -6.30 -16.64 -4.80
CA SER A 3 -6.82 -15.44 -4.14
C SER A 3 -7.06 -15.74 -2.66
N ASN A 4 -6.78 -14.79 -1.78
CA ASN A 4 -7.08 -14.90 -0.35
C ASN A 4 -7.74 -13.62 0.16
N VAL A 5 -8.51 -13.75 1.25
CA VAL A 5 -9.06 -12.61 1.98
C VAL A 5 -8.86 -12.85 3.46
N GLU A 6 -8.10 -11.99 4.13
CA GLU A 6 -7.76 -12.14 5.54
C GLU A 6 -8.21 -10.94 6.39
N PHE A 7 -8.45 -11.25 7.67
CA PHE A 7 -8.81 -10.27 8.69
C PHE A 7 -7.95 -10.52 9.92
N GLY A 8 -7.22 -9.50 10.36
CA GLY A 8 -6.21 -9.69 11.40
C GLY A 8 -5.91 -8.43 12.19
N ILE A 9 -5.19 -8.61 13.31
CA ILE A 9 -4.53 -7.50 14.00
C ILE A 9 -3.07 -7.43 13.56
N ASN A 10 -2.43 -8.59 13.41
CA ASN A 10 -1.09 -8.72 12.88
C ASN A 10 -1.06 -9.91 11.94
N SER A 11 -0.56 -9.71 10.75
CA SER A 11 -0.53 -10.72 9.69
C SER A 11 0.73 -10.61 8.86
N VAL A 12 1.07 -11.72 8.21
CA VAL A 12 2.12 -11.78 7.20
C VAL A 12 1.63 -12.69 6.10
N GLU A 13 1.46 -12.15 4.90
CA GLU A 13 0.88 -12.87 3.78
C GLU A 13 1.83 -12.93 2.57
N PHE A 14 1.70 -14.01 1.79
CA PHE A 14 2.40 -14.22 0.53
C PHE A 14 1.40 -14.70 -0.52
N GLY A 15 1.18 -13.90 -1.55
CA GLY A 15 0.07 -14.14 -2.47
C GLY A 15 0.27 -13.61 -3.89
N ILE A 16 -0.55 -14.08 -4.82
CA ILE A 16 -0.67 -13.45 -6.15
C ILE A 16 -1.79 -12.42 -6.14
N ASN A 17 -2.88 -12.72 -5.45
CA ASN A 17 -4.02 -11.85 -5.27
C ASN A 17 -4.47 -11.92 -3.80
N SER A 18 -4.28 -10.87 -3.02
CA SER A 18 -4.75 -10.81 -1.63
C SER A 18 -5.64 -9.59 -1.43
N VAL A 19 -6.54 -9.71 -0.48
CA VAL A 19 -7.27 -8.58 0.08
C VAL A 19 -7.20 -8.69 1.58
N GLU A 20 -6.59 -7.72 2.23
CA GLU A 20 -6.37 -7.77 3.67
C GLU A 20 -7.04 -6.61 4.41
N PHE A 21 -7.57 -6.92 5.58
CA PHE A 21 -8.17 -5.96 6.49
C PHE A 21 -7.59 -6.12 7.89
N GLY A 22 -7.01 -5.05 8.43
CA GLY A 22 -6.34 -5.17 9.71
C GLY A 22 -5.80 -3.90 10.32
N ILE A 23 -4.82 -4.10 11.18
CA ILE A 23 -4.11 -3.01 11.87
C ILE A 23 -2.66 -2.98 11.42
N ASN A 24 -1.98 -4.13 11.41
CA ASN A 24 -0.62 -4.23 10.90
C ASN A 24 -0.47 -5.46 10.00
N SER A 25 -0.08 -5.24 8.75
CA SER A 25 0.27 -6.30 7.81
C SER A 25 1.71 -6.16 7.31
N VAL A 26 2.25 -7.30 6.88
CA VAL A 26 3.39 -7.34 5.96
C VAL A 26 3.03 -8.27 4.82
N GLU A 27 2.96 -7.75 3.62
CA GLU A 27 2.48 -8.50 2.45
C GLU A 27 3.57 -8.60 1.39
N PHE A 28 3.66 -9.77 0.76
CA PHE A 28 4.51 -9.98 -0.41
C PHE A 28 3.67 -10.55 -1.54
N GLY A 29 3.39 -9.73 -2.55
CA GLY A 29 2.49 -10.18 -3.61
C GLY A 29 2.58 -9.47 -4.95
N ILE A 30 1.75 -9.91 -5.89
CA ILE A 30 1.71 -9.35 -7.25
C ILE A 30 0.57 -8.33 -7.37
N ASN A 31 -0.63 -8.70 -6.90
CA ASN A 31 -1.78 -7.82 -6.81
C ASN A 31 -2.33 -7.86 -5.38
N THR A 32 -2.30 -6.75 -4.66
CA THR A 32 -2.77 -6.72 -3.27
C THR A 32 -3.66 -5.50 -3.05
N VAL A 33 -4.64 -5.66 -2.17
CA VAL A 33 -5.49 -4.56 -1.72
C VAL A 33 -5.57 -4.60 -0.21
N GLU A 34 -5.08 -3.57 0.45
CA GLU A 34 -4.90 -3.57 1.90
C GLU A 34 -5.65 -2.41 2.55
N PHE A 35 -6.41 -2.73 3.59
CA PHE A 35 -7.17 -1.79 4.41
C PHE A 35 -6.71 -1.92 5.85
N GLU A 36 -5.63 -1.21 6.16
CA GLU A 36 -4.76 -1.46 7.30
C GLU A 36 -4.48 -0.13 8.02
N VAL A 37 -4.07 -0.16 9.29
CA VAL A 37 -3.60 1.08 9.93
C VAL A 37 -2.15 1.34 9.55
N ASN A 38 -1.33 0.28 9.58
CA ASN A 38 0.07 0.31 9.20
C ASN A 38 0.36 -0.85 8.23
N THR A 39 0.95 -0.53 7.10
CA THR A 39 1.20 -1.50 6.04
C THR A 39 2.66 -1.48 5.66
N VAL A 40 3.23 -2.67 5.43
CA VAL A 40 4.47 -2.79 4.68
C VAL A 40 4.27 -3.80 3.56
N GLY A 41 4.13 -3.29 2.35
CA GLY A 41 3.95 -4.10 1.17
C GLY A 41 5.22 -4.24 0.34
N PHE A 42 5.28 -5.36 -0.38
CA PHE A 42 6.21 -5.58 -1.47
C PHE A 42 5.41 -6.09 -2.68
N GLY A 43 4.83 -5.16 -3.43
CA GLY A 43 4.03 -5.42 -4.61
C GLY A 43 4.84 -5.51 -5.91
N MET A 44 4.61 -6.52 -6.74
CA MET A 44 5.32 -6.64 -8.03
C MET A 44 4.62 -5.93 -9.20
N MET A 45 3.30 -5.65 -9.11
CA MET A 45 2.56 -5.16 -10.28
C MET A 45 1.38 -4.23 -10.02
N ASN A 46 0.49 -4.50 -9.06
CA ASN A 46 -0.58 -3.57 -8.70
C ASN A 46 -0.86 -3.64 -7.20
N THR A 47 -0.59 -2.56 -6.50
CA THR A 47 -0.81 -2.49 -5.05
C THR A 47 -1.76 -1.34 -4.76
N VAL A 48 -2.77 -1.58 -3.94
CA VAL A 48 -3.66 -0.51 -3.46
C VAL A 48 -3.73 -0.57 -1.95
N GLU A 49 -3.21 0.46 -1.30
CA GLU A 49 -3.19 0.52 0.16
C GLU A 49 -4.03 1.68 0.68
N PHE A 50 -4.80 1.40 1.72
CA PHE A 50 -5.53 2.39 2.51
C PHE A 50 -5.08 2.27 3.95
N GLY A 51 -4.47 3.32 4.49
CA GLY A 51 -4.04 3.30 5.88
C GLY A 51 -3.52 4.61 6.43
N LEU A 52 -3.04 4.60 7.68
CA LEU A 52 -2.43 5.80 8.26
C LEU A 52 -0.95 5.89 7.89
N ASN A 53 -0.24 4.77 7.94
CA ASN A 53 1.17 4.68 7.61
C ASN A 53 1.41 3.54 6.63
N THR A 54 1.90 3.86 5.43
CA THR A 54 2.15 2.89 4.37
C THR A 54 3.62 2.96 3.96
N VAL A 55 4.21 1.79 3.71
CA VAL A 55 5.56 1.68 3.16
C VAL A 55 5.51 0.62 2.07
N GLU A 56 5.62 1.05 0.83
CA GLU A 56 5.45 0.16 -0.32
C GLU A 56 6.68 0.14 -1.23
N PHE A 57 6.97 -1.06 -1.72
CA PHE A 57 8.00 -1.31 -2.71
C PHE A 57 7.40 -2.01 -3.91
N GLY A 58 7.22 -1.29 -5.03
CA GLY A 58 6.56 -1.93 -6.15
C GLY A 58 6.39 -1.18 -7.46
N ILE A 59 5.50 -1.72 -8.29
CA ILE A 59 5.13 -1.17 -9.59
C ILE A 59 3.62 -0.95 -9.59
N ASN A 60 3.17 0.18 -10.13
CA ASN A 60 1.75 0.61 -10.17
C ASN A 60 1.08 0.57 -8.79
N THR A 61 1.61 1.37 -7.87
CA THR A 61 1.13 1.47 -6.50
C THR A 61 0.17 2.65 -6.41
N VAL A 62 -0.92 2.47 -5.65
CA VAL A 62 -1.84 3.54 -5.31
C VAL A 62 -2.04 3.54 -3.80
N GLU A 63 -1.58 4.60 -3.15
CA GLU A 63 -1.68 4.73 -1.70
C GLU A 63 -2.64 5.85 -1.28
N PHE A 64 -3.42 5.57 -0.25
CA PHE A 64 -4.28 6.55 0.43
C PHE A 64 -3.93 6.54 1.91
N GLY A 65 -3.33 7.63 2.40
CA GLY A 65 -2.97 7.67 3.81
C GLY A 65 -2.49 9.01 4.36
N MET A 66 -2.01 8.99 5.60
CA MET A 66 -1.48 10.19 6.25
C MET A 66 0.03 10.31 6.03
N ASN A 67 0.75 9.21 6.19
CA ASN A 67 2.19 9.12 5.98
C ASN A 67 2.51 7.94 5.06
N THR A 68 3.30 8.20 4.03
CA THR A 68 3.57 7.25 2.95
C THR A 68 5.06 7.25 2.64
N VAL A 69 5.60 6.09 2.32
CA VAL A 69 6.95 5.95 1.81
C VAL A 69 6.92 4.95 0.66
N GLU A 70 7.14 5.43 -0.56
CA GLU A 70 7.09 4.59 -1.75
C GLU A 70 8.44 4.50 -2.45
N PHE A 71 8.77 3.29 -2.88
CA PHE A 71 9.90 3.00 -3.76
C PHE A 71 9.42 2.21 -4.97
N GLY A 72 9.38 2.83 -6.16
CA GLY A 72 8.73 2.15 -7.27
C GLY A 72 8.64 2.85 -8.61
N VAL A 73 7.79 2.31 -9.47
CA VAL A 73 7.48 2.86 -10.80
C VAL A 73 5.97 3.03 -10.93
N ASN A 74 5.54 4.18 -11.45
CA ASN A 74 4.13 4.55 -11.62
C ASN A 74 3.38 4.56 -10.29
N THR A 75 3.85 5.37 -9.35
CA THR A 75 3.21 5.45 -8.03
C THR A 75 2.26 6.64 -7.97
N VAL A 76 1.12 6.47 -7.31
CA VAL A 76 0.12 7.51 -7.14
C VAL A 76 -0.28 7.59 -5.69
N GLU A 77 -0.14 8.75 -5.11
CA GLU A 77 -0.31 8.90 -3.68
C GLU A 77 -1.32 10.00 -3.33
N PHE A 78 -2.18 9.69 -2.37
CA PHE A 78 -3.17 10.59 -1.79
C PHE A 78 -2.91 10.74 -0.29
N GLY A 79 -1.93 11.60 0.01
CA GLY A 79 -1.43 11.88 1.35
C GLY A 79 -1.97 13.18 1.97
N MET A 80 -2.10 13.24 3.30
CA MET A 80 -2.39 14.50 4.01
C MET A 80 -1.18 15.16 4.66
N MET A 81 -0.11 14.42 4.96
CA MET A 81 0.94 14.90 5.87
C MET A 81 2.37 14.73 5.36
N ASN A 82 2.92 13.51 5.39
CA ASN A 82 4.34 13.27 5.08
C ASN A 82 4.47 12.23 4.00
N THR A 83 5.10 12.60 2.90
CA THR A 83 5.25 11.75 1.72
C THR A 83 6.71 11.70 1.32
N VAL A 84 7.21 10.49 1.08
CA VAL A 84 8.57 10.26 0.58
C VAL A 84 8.49 9.28 -0.58
N GLU A 85 8.78 9.77 -1.78
CA GLU A 85 8.72 8.96 -2.99
C GLU A 85 10.11 8.84 -3.64
N PHE A 86 10.48 7.64 -4.04
CA PHE A 86 11.65 7.36 -4.85
C PHE A 86 11.28 6.47 -6.03
N GLY A 87 11.25 7.05 -7.23
CA GLY A 87 10.76 6.29 -8.36
C GLY A 87 10.74 7.02 -9.69
N ILE A 88 10.18 6.34 -10.68
CA ILE A 88 9.89 6.90 -12.01
C ILE A 88 8.38 7.03 -12.14
N ASN A 89 7.91 8.18 -12.64
CA ASN A 89 6.48 8.50 -12.78
C ASN A 89 5.72 8.44 -11.44
N THR A 90 6.13 9.25 -10.48
CA THR A 90 5.40 9.38 -9.22
C THR A 90 4.48 10.61 -9.29
N VAL A 91 3.29 10.50 -8.71
CA VAL A 91 2.29 11.56 -8.67
C VAL A 91 1.69 11.64 -7.28
N TRP A 92 1.90 12.77 -6.60
CA TRP A 92 1.27 13.04 -5.31
C TRP A 92 0.08 13.99 -5.43
N SER A 93 -0.92 13.80 -4.58
CA SER A 93 -2.05 14.72 -4.42
C SER A 93 -2.39 14.91 -2.94
N ILE A 94 -2.33 16.16 -2.47
CA ILE A 94 -2.77 16.53 -1.11
C ILE A 94 -4.29 16.72 -1.09
N GLN A 95 -5.00 15.95 -0.25
CA GLN A 95 -6.42 16.19 0.06
C GLN A 95 -6.55 16.96 1.37
N ILE A 96 -6.80 18.27 1.30
CA ILE A 96 -7.22 19.06 2.47
C ILE A 96 -8.74 18.95 2.58
N SER A 97 -9.22 18.06 3.44
CA SER A 97 -10.63 18.05 3.85
C SER A 97 -10.88 19.21 4.80
N TYR A 98 -11.84 20.10 4.47
CA TYR A 98 -12.31 21.19 5.33
C TYR A 98 -13.21 20.70 6.46
#